data_AF-A0A958Y1W2-F1
#
_entry.id   AF-A0A958Y1W2-F1
#
_cell.length_a   1.000
_cell.length_b   1.000
_cell.length_c   1.000
_cell.angle_alpha   90.00
_cell.angle_beta   90.00
_cell.angle_gamma   90.00
#
_symmetry.space_group_name_H-M   'P 1'
#
loop_
_entity.id
_entity.type
_entity.pdbx_description
1 polymer ?
#
loop_
_entity_poly.entity_id
_entity_poly.type
_entity_poly.pdbx_seq_one_letter_code
_entity_poly.pdbx_strand_id
1 'polypeptide(L)'
;SVAVIGHFAKEPRFQGAGSSQVVPTQVDNAWDALQHYYNNLTYAPGYQDPDRPDSQLIEEACRVARESEVAVVFVGLPSKYESESFDRRHISLPPAHNALVEAVARVQPNTVVVLTNGSAVSLPWHRNVKAILEGWLAGQGGGGAVADVLSGKVNPSGKLSETFPQRLEHDPAFLNWPGANGKVHYGEGIFIGYRYYDTKAIEPLFPFGHGLSYTNFEYSGMKLSESALGEELHITVRVSVHNTGKRAGQEIVQLYVRQEACQLQRPEKELRAFAKVSLEPGGQKEIIFHLNQRDFAYYHPAAGAWVAESGIYYIMVGASSRDIRLEQAFELQSGEELFVPFTRYTPIKAWLQHPRSAEKMKAMMEKVWQYQGGKPTDADALKMMEAHVMDLPLAKLVAASRGAFSLEQVDEMVKMVNG
;
A
#
# COMPACT_ATOMS: atom_id res chain seq x y z
N SER A 1 -33.17 -3.15 -21.84
CA SER A 1 -33.71 -3.86 -20.66
C SER A 1 -32.57 -4.26 -19.75
N VAL A 2 -32.78 -4.29 -18.44
CA VAL A 2 -31.73 -4.61 -17.44
C VAL A 2 -32.20 -5.75 -16.55
N ALA A 3 -31.39 -6.80 -16.42
CA ALA A 3 -31.60 -7.86 -15.43
C ALA A 3 -30.86 -7.51 -14.14
N VAL A 4 -31.60 -7.38 -13.03
CA VAL A 4 -31.05 -7.18 -11.69
C VAL A 4 -31.04 -8.53 -10.98
N ILE A 5 -29.85 -9.03 -10.67
CA ILE A 5 -29.65 -10.39 -10.20
C ILE A 5 -28.94 -10.35 -8.84
N GLY A 6 -29.38 -11.16 -7.89
CA GLY A 6 -28.74 -11.27 -6.57
C GLY A 6 -29.57 -10.64 -5.46
N HIS A 7 -29.73 -11.38 -4.36
CA HIS A 7 -30.54 -10.99 -3.20
C HIS A 7 -30.13 -9.62 -2.61
N PHE A 8 -28.85 -9.27 -2.66
CA PHE A 8 -28.34 -7.99 -2.16
C PHE A 8 -28.87 -6.75 -2.90
N ALA A 9 -29.47 -6.92 -4.09
CA ALA A 9 -30.13 -5.81 -4.77
C ALA A 9 -31.37 -5.31 -4.02
N LYS A 10 -32.07 -6.21 -3.30
CA LYS A 10 -33.28 -5.91 -2.50
C LYS A 10 -33.00 -5.82 -1.01
N GLU A 11 -32.12 -6.69 -0.51
CA GLU A 11 -31.72 -6.73 0.90
C GLU A 11 -30.22 -6.47 1.02
N PRO A 12 -29.78 -5.20 0.95
CA PRO A 12 -28.36 -4.88 0.90
C PRO A 12 -27.70 -5.17 2.25
N ARG A 13 -26.45 -5.63 2.20
CA ARG A 13 -25.56 -5.58 3.36
C ARG A 13 -24.88 -4.22 3.42
N PHE A 14 -25.35 -3.33 4.27
CA PHE A 14 -24.91 -1.93 4.25
C PHE A 14 -23.96 -1.54 5.40
N GLN A 15 -23.74 -2.42 6.38
CA GLN A 15 -22.91 -2.15 7.55
C GLN A 15 -22.19 -3.40 8.06
N GLY A 16 -21.25 -3.21 8.99
CA GLY A 16 -20.56 -4.29 9.69
C GLY A 16 -21.50 -5.10 10.59
N ALA A 17 -21.01 -6.25 11.06
CA ALA A 17 -21.69 -7.06 12.07
C ALA A 17 -20.92 -7.02 13.39
N GLY A 18 -21.62 -7.22 14.51
CA GLY A 18 -21.09 -7.05 15.86
C GLY A 18 -21.47 -5.70 16.48
N SER A 19 -20.63 -5.20 17.37
CA SER A 19 -20.83 -4.00 18.18
C SER A 19 -20.97 -2.71 17.37
N SER A 20 -20.51 -2.68 16.12
CA SER A 20 -20.62 -1.53 15.22
C SER A 20 -22.02 -1.37 14.60
N GLN A 21 -22.97 -2.24 14.90
CA GLN A 21 -24.31 -2.17 14.32
C GLN A 21 -25.08 -0.94 14.81
N VAL A 22 -25.65 -0.21 13.85
CA VAL A 22 -26.51 0.94 14.09
C VAL A 22 -27.90 0.63 13.57
N VAL A 23 -28.93 1.05 14.30
CA VAL A 23 -30.32 1.02 13.84
C VAL A 23 -30.50 2.16 12.83
N PRO A 24 -30.67 1.87 11.53
CA PRO A 24 -30.80 2.90 10.51
C PRO A 24 -32.17 3.58 10.59
N THR A 25 -32.25 4.84 10.17
CA THR A 25 -33.56 5.53 10.05
C THR A 25 -34.39 4.93 8.91
N GLN A 26 -33.73 4.66 7.77
CA GLN A 26 -34.30 4.02 6.60
C GLN A 26 -33.17 3.41 5.79
N VAL A 27 -33.37 2.17 5.31
CA VAL A 27 -32.44 1.51 4.39
C VAL A 27 -33.07 1.49 3.01
N ASP A 28 -32.40 2.10 2.03
CA ASP A 28 -32.78 1.96 0.63
C ASP A 28 -32.18 0.69 0.01
N ASN A 29 -32.61 0.34 -1.20
CA ASN A 29 -32.07 -0.80 -1.93
C ASN A 29 -31.92 -0.45 -3.42
N ALA A 30 -30.98 -1.13 -4.09
CA ALA A 30 -30.64 -0.83 -5.46
C ALA A 30 -31.76 -1.21 -6.44
N TRP A 31 -32.53 -2.26 -6.16
CA TRP A 31 -33.66 -2.68 -6.97
C TRP A 31 -34.71 -1.57 -7.12
N ASP A 32 -35.19 -1.01 -6.00
CA ASP A 32 -36.18 0.07 -6.00
C ASP A 32 -35.58 1.35 -6.60
N ALA A 33 -34.33 1.69 -6.26
CA ALA A 33 -33.68 2.89 -6.79
C ALA A 33 -33.46 2.84 -8.31
N LEU A 34 -33.13 1.66 -8.87
CA LEU A 34 -32.94 1.49 -10.31
C LEU A 34 -34.23 1.66 -11.11
N GLN A 35 -35.40 1.39 -10.52
CA GLN A 35 -36.69 1.60 -11.18
C GLN A 35 -36.97 3.06 -11.53
N HIS A 36 -36.33 4.01 -10.83
CA HIS A 36 -36.41 5.42 -11.18
C HIS A 36 -35.64 5.78 -12.46
N TYR A 37 -34.68 4.95 -12.86
CA TYR A 37 -33.85 5.18 -14.05
C TYR A 37 -34.26 4.29 -15.24
N TYR A 38 -34.82 3.11 -14.98
CA TYR A 38 -35.07 2.11 -16.00
C TYR A 38 -36.50 1.54 -15.89
N ASN A 39 -37.27 1.67 -16.98
CA ASN A 39 -38.65 1.17 -17.05
C ASN A 39 -38.76 -0.33 -17.34
N ASN A 40 -37.68 -0.97 -17.80
CA ASN A 40 -37.67 -2.39 -18.19
C ASN A 40 -36.59 -3.14 -17.40
N LEU A 41 -36.94 -3.42 -16.14
CA LEU A 41 -36.14 -4.17 -15.19
C LEU A 41 -36.75 -5.56 -14.96
N THR A 42 -35.91 -6.59 -14.99
CA THR A 42 -36.26 -7.93 -14.53
C THR A 42 -35.45 -8.26 -13.28
N TYR A 43 -35.97 -9.13 -12.43
CA TYR A 43 -35.30 -9.55 -11.20
C TYR A 43 -35.16 -11.06 -11.13
N ALA A 44 -34.00 -11.54 -10.66
CA ALA A 44 -33.83 -12.91 -10.19
C ALA A 44 -33.00 -12.93 -8.90
N PRO A 45 -33.37 -13.75 -7.89
CA PRO A 45 -32.63 -13.80 -6.63
C PRO A 45 -31.21 -14.37 -6.79
N GLY A 46 -31.01 -15.35 -7.69
CA GLY A 46 -29.72 -15.94 -8.04
C GLY A 46 -29.09 -16.85 -6.97
N TYR A 47 -29.31 -16.58 -5.69
CA TYR A 47 -28.87 -17.41 -4.55
C TYR A 47 -29.81 -17.24 -3.36
N GLN A 48 -29.82 -18.24 -2.47
CA GLN A 48 -30.50 -18.18 -1.17
C GLN A 48 -29.53 -18.54 -0.04
N ASP A 49 -28.87 -19.70 -0.14
CA ASP A 49 -27.73 -20.05 0.71
C ASP A 49 -26.43 -19.59 0.02
N PRO A 50 -25.68 -18.63 0.57
CA PRO A 50 -24.42 -18.19 -0.02
C PRO A 50 -23.35 -19.30 -0.11
N ASP A 51 -23.45 -20.35 0.73
CA ASP A 51 -22.45 -21.42 0.77
C ASP A 51 -22.74 -22.54 -0.24
N ARG A 52 -23.96 -22.62 -0.77
CA ARG A 52 -24.43 -23.72 -1.61
C ARG A 52 -25.07 -23.17 -2.90
N PRO A 53 -24.38 -23.26 -4.04
CA PRO A 53 -24.95 -22.92 -5.33
C PRO A 53 -26.25 -23.70 -5.58
N ASP A 54 -27.31 -22.99 -5.94
CA ASP A 54 -28.59 -23.57 -6.32
C ASP A 54 -28.73 -23.52 -7.85
N SER A 55 -28.77 -24.68 -8.50
CA SER A 55 -28.83 -24.77 -9.96
C SER A 55 -30.10 -24.14 -10.53
N GLN A 56 -31.25 -24.22 -9.84
CA GLN A 56 -32.50 -23.66 -10.32
C GLN A 56 -32.47 -22.13 -10.28
N LEU A 57 -31.97 -21.54 -9.20
CA LEU A 57 -31.83 -20.08 -9.08
C LEU A 57 -30.80 -19.52 -10.06
N ILE A 58 -29.71 -20.26 -10.31
CA ILE A 58 -28.69 -19.88 -11.30
C ILE A 58 -29.27 -19.97 -12.72
N GLU A 59 -30.04 -21.01 -13.04
CA GLU A 59 -30.70 -21.15 -14.35
C GLU A 59 -31.72 -20.03 -14.59
N GLU A 60 -32.51 -19.67 -13.57
CA GLU A 60 -33.42 -18.53 -13.61
C GLU A 60 -32.67 -17.22 -13.88
N ALA A 61 -31.58 -16.97 -13.12
CA ALA A 61 -30.74 -15.79 -13.31
C ALA A 61 -30.15 -15.73 -14.73
N CYS A 62 -29.69 -16.87 -15.25
CA CYS A 62 -29.19 -16.97 -16.63
C CYS A 62 -30.30 -16.70 -17.66
N ARG A 63 -31.54 -17.13 -17.43
CA ARG A 63 -32.67 -16.85 -18.32
C ARG A 63 -32.94 -15.35 -18.40
N VAL A 64 -33.14 -14.67 -17.26
CA VAL A 64 -33.42 -13.23 -17.25
C VAL A 64 -32.26 -12.41 -17.81
N ALA A 65 -31.02 -12.87 -17.61
CA ALA A 65 -29.82 -12.25 -18.16
C ALA A 65 -29.77 -12.34 -19.69
N ARG A 66 -30.14 -13.48 -20.29
CA ARG A 66 -30.18 -13.67 -21.76
C ARG A 66 -31.23 -12.80 -22.43
N GLU A 67 -32.34 -12.55 -21.74
CA GLU A 67 -33.47 -11.74 -22.23
C GLU A 67 -33.25 -10.23 -22.04
N SER A 68 -32.15 -9.84 -21.39
CA SER A 68 -31.81 -8.44 -21.10
C SER A 68 -30.62 -7.95 -21.92
N GLU A 69 -30.46 -6.63 -22.06
CA GLU A 69 -29.30 -6.02 -22.75
C GLU A 69 -28.07 -5.96 -21.84
N VAL A 70 -28.30 -5.86 -20.53
CA VAL A 70 -27.29 -5.78 -19.46
C VAL A 70 -27.76 -6.62 -18.28
N ALA A 71 -26.83 -7.33 -17.63
CA ALA A 71 -27.09 -7.97 -16.34
C ALA A 71 -26.27 -7.27 -15.25
N VAL A 72 -26.91 -6.85 -14.17
CA VAL A 72 -26.28 -6.29 -12.97
C VAL A 72 -26.40 -7.30 -11.85
N VAL A 73 -25.28 -7.91 -11.47
CA VAL A 73 -25.22 -8.97 -10.47
C VAL A 73 -24.70 -8.40 -9.15
N PHE A 74 -25.49 -8.50 -8.10
CA PHE A 74 -25.15 -8.06 -6.75
C PHE A 74 -24.65 -9.25 -5.95
N VAL A 75 -23.38 -9.20 -5.52
CA VAL A 75 -22.75 -10.23 -4.69
C VAL A 75 -21.83 -9.59 -3.68
N GLY A 76 -21.42 -10.35 -2.67
CA GLY A 76 -20.51 -9.85 -1.66
C GLY A 76 -20.29 -10.85 -0.55
N LEU A 77 -19.94 -10.36 0.63
CA LEU A 77 -19.79 -11.18 1.83
C LEU A 77 -21.05 -11.02 2.69
N PRO A 78 -21.74 -12.09 3.08
CA PRO A 78 -22.80 -12.05 4.09
C PRO A 78 -22.24 -11.76 5.50
N SER A 79 -23.10 -11.41 6.47
CA SER A 79 -22.69 -11.13 7.86
C SER A 79 -21.92 -12.30 8.51
N LYS A 80 -22.28 -13.55 8.23
CA LYS A 80 -21.59 -14.73 8.75
C LYS A 80 -20.12 -14.87 8.28
N TYR A 81 -19.74 -14.18 7.20
CA TYR A 81 -18.38 -14.18 6.68
C TYR A 81 -17.52 -13.07 7.30
N GLU A 82 -18.13 -12.03 7.85
CA GLU A 82 -17.45 -10.83 8.33
C GLU A 82 -18.22 -10.25 9.53
N SER A 83 -17.73 -10.56 10.73
CA SER A 83 -18.26 -10.02 11.98
C SER A 83 -17.11 -9.78 12.94
N GLU A 84 -17.36 -8.92 13.92
CA GLU A 84 -16.51 -8.76 15.09
C GLU A 84 -16.21 -10.12 15.76
N SER A 85 -15.03 -10.20 16.38
CA SER A 85 -14.53 -11.35 17.17
C SER A 85 -13.95 -12.52 16.38
N PHE A 86 -13.90 -12.46 15.05
CA PHE A 86 -13.16 -13.44 14.25
C PHE A 86 -12.57 -12.84 12.97
N ASP A 87 -11.50 -13.46 12.51
CA ASP A 87 -10.90 -13.17 11.22
C ASP A 87 -11.34 -14.19 10.16
N ARG A 88 -11.45 -13.71 8.93
CA ARG A 88 -11.68 -14.60 7.78
C ARG A 88 -10.47 -15.50 7.57
N ARG A 89 -10.74 -16.76 7.19
CA ARG A 89 -9.71 -17.75 6.82
C ARG A 89 -9.31 -17.69 5.35
N HIS A 90 -10.09 -17.01 4.52
CA HIS A 90 -9.85 -16.85 3.09
C HIS A 90 -10.44 -15.53 2.59
N ILE A 91 -9.95 -15.07 1.45
CA ILE A 91 -10.45 -13.85 0.80
C ILE A 91 -11.56 -14.11 -0.24
N SER A 92 -11.93 -15.37 -0.48
CA SER A 92 -12.96 -15.69 -1.47
C SER A 92 -14.36 -15.21 -1.11
N LEU A 93 -15.12 -14.79 -2.13
CA LEU A 93 -16.57 -14.68 -2.06
C LEU A 93 -17.21 -16.06 -1.79
N PRO A 94 -18.45 -16.11 -1.28
CA PRO A 94 -19.16 -17.36 -1.08
C PRO A 94 -19.28 -18.19 -2.37
N PRO A 95 -19.22 -19.53 -2.31
CA PRO A 95 -19.30 -20.39 -3.50
C PRO A 95 -20.50 -20.12 -4.40
N ALA A 96 -21.69 -19.88 -3.83
CA ALA A 96 -22.90 -19.58 -4.61
C ALA A 96 -22.77 -18.26 -5.39
N HIS A 97 -22.11 -17.26 -4.81
CA HIS A 97 -21.90 -15.96 -5.45
C HIS A 97 -20.93 -16.06 -6.63
N ASN A 98 -19.81 -16.77 -6.48
CA ASN A 98 -18.88 -17.00 -7.58
C ASN A 98 -19.53 -17.81 -8.71
N ALA A 99 -20.24 -18.89 -8.38
CA ALA A 99 -20.92 -19.74 -9.36
C ALA A 99 -21.98 -18.95 -10.16
N LEU A 100 -22.74 -18.09 -9.48
CA LEU A 100 -23.72 -17.22 -10.11
C LEU A 100 -23.07 -16.26 -11.10
N VAL A 101 -22.03 -15.53 -10.69
CA VAL A 101 -21.38 -14.54 -11.57
C VAL A 101 -20.78 -15.23 -12.79
N GLU A 102 -20.09 -16.36 -12.61
CA GLU A 102 -19.53 -17.13 -13.73
C GLU A 102 -20.61 -17.62 -14.69
N ALA A 103 -21.75 -18.10 -14.18
CA ALA A 103 -22.84 -18.58 -15.01
C ALA A 103 -23.52 -17.46 -15.81
N VAL A 104 -23.80 -16.33 -15.15
CA VAL A 104 -24.41 -15.16 -15.80
C VAL A 104 -23.47 -14.55 -16.84
N ALA A 105 -22.18 -14.38 -16.51
CA ALA A 105 -21.18 -13.85 -17.43
C ALA A 105 -21.00 -14.69 -18.71
N ARG A 106 -21.21 -16.01 -18.63
CA ARG A 106 -21.18 -16.91 -19.80
C ARG A 106 -22.33 -16.68 -20.78
N VAL A 107 -23.48 -16.18 -20.32
CA VAL A 107 -24.68 -16.03 -21.13
C VAL A 107 -25.03 -14.57 -21.46
N GLN A 108 -24.44 -13.62 -20.74
CA GLN A 108 -24.65 -12.19 -20.93
C GLN A 108 -23.29 -11.46 -20.96
N PRO A 109 -22.77 -11.10 -22.15
CA PRO A 109 -21.46 -10.46 -22.27
C PRO A 109 -21.41 -9.04 -21.67
N ASN A 110 -22.56 -8.40 -21.42
CA ASN A 110 -22.66 -7.11 -20.73
C ASN A 110 -22.99 -7.28 -19.25
N THR A 111 -22.26 -8.17 -18.57
CA THR A 111 -22.42 -8.39 -17.13
C THR A 111 -21.62 -7.34 -16.35
N VAL A 112 -22.31 -6.64 -15.44
CA VAL A 112 -21.75 -5.74 -14.44
C VAL A 112 -21.92 -6.39 -13.07
N VAL A 113 -20.88 -6.34 -12.23
CA VAL A 113 -20.95 -6.86 -10.86
C VAL A 113 -20.85 -5.73 -9.86
N VAL A 114 -21.77 -5.70 -8.89
CA VAL A 114 -21.72 -4.81 -7.73
C VAL A 114 -21.29 -5.63 -6.52
N LEU A 115 -20.20 -5.21 -5.89
CA LEU A 115 -19.63 -5.86 -4.72
C LEU A 115 -20.09 -5.19 -3.42
N THR A 116 -20.24 -6.00 -2.37
CA THR A 116 -20.65 -5.55 -1.04
C THR A 116 -19.89 -6.36 0.02
N ASN A 117 -18.76 -5.83 0.47
CA ASN A 117 -17.82 -6.48 1.38
C ASN A 117 -17.13 -5.46 2.29
N GLY A 118 -16.65 -5.91 3.46
CA GLY A 118 -15.93 -5.05 4.40
C GLY A 118 -14.46 -4.85 4.07
N SER A 119 -13.84 -5.79 3.37
CA SER A 119 -12.44 -5.75 2.92
C SER A 119 -12.27 -6.50 1.60
N ALA A 120 -11.04 -6.57 1.10
CA ALA A 120 -10.66 -7.17 -0.16
C ALA A 120 -11.17 -8.62 -0.31
N VAL A 121 -11.53 -8.95 -1.54
CA VAL A 121 -11.99 -10.27 -1.95
C VAL A 121 -11.27 -10.73 -3.22
N SER A 122 -11.04 -12.04 -3.34
CA SER A 122 -10.56 -12.62 -4.60
C SER A 122 -11.69 -12.69 -5.62
N LEU A 123 -11.43 -12.28 -6.86
CA LEU A 123 -12.41 -12.25 -7.95
C LEU A 123 -11.93 -13.10 -9.14
N PRO A 124 -12.08 -14.43 -9.11
CA PRO A 124 -11.54 -15.30 -10.16
C PRO A 124 -12.17 -15.02 -11.55
N TRP A 125 -13.38 -14.47 -11.58
CA TRP A 125 -14.15 -14.13 -12.78
C TRP A 125 -13.96 -12.68 -13.27
N HIS A 126 -13.07 -11.88 -12.65
CA HIS A 126 -12.96 -10.43 -12.95
C HIS A 126 -12.74 -10.10 -14.45
N ARG A 127 -12.09 -10.99 -15.21
CA ARG A 127 -11.86 -10.81 -16.66
C ARG A 127 -13.05 -11.18 -17.54
N ASN A 128 -14.05 -11.85 -16.99
CA ASN A 128 -15.22 -12.35 -17.72
C ASN A 128 -16.41 -11.38 -17.64
N VAL A 129 -16.29 -10.29 -16.88
CA VAL A 129 -17.34 -9.27 -16.72
C VAL A 129 -16.89 -7.94 -17.31
N LYS A 130 -17.83 -7.08 -17.68
CA LYS A 130 -17.53 -5.78 -18.31
C LYS A 130 -17.16 -4.70 -17.32
N ALA A 131 -17.75 -4.74 -16.13
CA ALA A 131 -17.51 -3.76 -15.10
C ALA A 131 -17.68 -4.37 -13.71
N ILE A 132 -16.93 -3.84 -12.76
CA ILE A 132 -17.03 -4.16 -11.35
C ILE A 132 -17.15 -2.83 -10.60
N LEU A 133 -18.19 -2.70 -9.79
CA LEU A 133 -18.38 -1.59 -8.87
C LEU A 133 -18.16 -2.11 -7.45
N GLU A 134 -17.05 -1.70 -6.83
CA GLU A 134 -16.81 -1.97 -5.40
C GLU A 134 -17.63 -0.98 -4.55
N GLY A 135 -18.68 -1.50 -3.90
CA GLY A 135 -19.63 -0.72 -3.11
C GLY A 135 -19.33 -0.71 -1.61
N TRP A 136 -18.41 -1.55 -1.13
CA TRP A 136 -18.09 -1.72 0.29
C TRP A 136 -19.35 -1.96 1.14
N LEU A 137 -19.35 -1.44 2.38
CA LEU A 137 -20.51 -1.33 3.24
C LEU A 137 -20.98 0.14 3.22
N ALA A 138 -21.85 0.46 2.26
CA ALA A 138 -22.18 1.83 1.86
C ALA A 138 -23.14 2.60 2.80
N GLY A 139 -23.52 2.04 3.94
CA GLY A 139 -24.48 2.64 4.86
C GLY A 139 -25.92 2.67 4.33
N GLN A 140 -26.82 3.28 5.11
CA GLN A 140 -28.27 3.15 4.90
C GLN A 140 -28.82 3.72 3.57
N GLY A 141 -28.05 4.56 2.87
CA GLY A 141 -28.38 5.13 1.54
C GLY A 141 -27.57 4.51 0.39
N GLY A 142 -27.00 3.33 0.61
CA GLY A 142 -26.09 2.68 -0.33
C GLY A 142 -26.75 2.20 -1.62
N GLY A 143 -28.01 1.77 -1.57
CA GLY A 143 -28.75 1.31 -2.73
C GLY A 143 -28.98 2.42 -3.76
N GLY A 144 -29.40 3.60 -3.30
CA GLY A 144 -29.56 4.79 -4.12
C GLY A 144 -28.23 5.29 -4.68
N ALA A 145 -27.17 5.30 -3.86
CA ALA A 145 -25.83 5.69 -4.30
C ALA A 145 -25.30 4.78 -5.43
N VAL A 146 -25.50 3.46 -5.31
CA VAL A 146 -25.16 2.49 -6.36
C VAL A 146 -25.96 2.76 -7.63
N ALA A 147 -27.28 2.99 -7.52
CA ALA A 147 -28.12 3.28 -8.69
C ALA A 147 -27.71 4.59 -9.40
N ASP A 148 -27.35 5.63 -8.66
CA ASP A 148 -26.85 6.90 -9.20
C ASP A 148 -25.53 6.73 -9.96
N VAL A 149 -24.63 5.86 -9.48
CA VAL A 149 -23.39 5.51 -10.19
C VAL A 149 -23.67 4.66 -11.42
N LEU A 150 -24.47 3.59 -11.31
CA LEU A 150 -24.76 2.69 -12.43
C LEU A 150 -25.51 3.39 -13.58
N SER A 151 -26.37 4.37 -13.26
CA SER A 151 -27.07 5.19 -14.26
C SER A 151 -26.20 6.28 -14.89
N GLY A 152 -25.02 6.56 -14.31
CA GLY A 152 -24.15 7.64 -14.74
C GLY A 152 -24.63 9.05 -14.34
N LYS A 153 -25.63 9.14 -13.45
CA LYS A 153 -26.01 10.40 -12.79
C LYS A 153 -24.85 10.92 -11.93
N VAL A 154 -24.14 10.02 -11.28
CA VAL A 154 -22.89 10.31 -10.56
C VAL A 154 -21.73 9.58 -11.24
N ASN A 155 -20.63 10.29 -11.44
CA ASN A 155 -19.38 9.72 -11.92
C ASN A 155 -18.58 9.13 -10.73
N PRO A 156 -18.19 7.83 -10.75
CA PRO A 156 -17.43 7.24 -9.66
C PRO A 156 -16.06 7.92 -9.51
N SER A 157 -15.65 8.11 -8.26
CA SER A 157 -14.41 8.83 -7.91
C SER A 157 -13.74 8.29 -6.64
N GLY A 158 -14.12 7.08 -6.21
CA GLY A 158 -13.44 6.38 -5.13
C GLY A 158 -12.08 5.84 -5.61
N LYS A 159 -11.12 5.75 -4.70
CA LYS A 159 -9.85 5.05 -4.91
C LYS A 159 -9.66 4.06 -3.76
N LEU A 160 -9.11 2.88 -4.04
CA LEU A 160 -8.90 1.83 -3.05
C LEU A 160 -7.97 2.28 -1.93
N SER A 161 -8.38 2.08 -0.68
CA SER A 161 -7.56 2.31 0.53
C SER A 161 -6.72 1.09 0.92
N GLU A 162 -6.94 -0.05 0.30
CA GLU A 162 -6.20 -1.30 0.51
C GLU A 162 -5.85 -1.95 -0.85
N THR A 163 -4.84 -2.81 -0.86
CA THR A 163 -4.47 -3.58 -2.06
C THR A 163 -5.36 -4.82 -2.14
N PHE A 164 -5.95 -5.08 -3.31
CA PHE A 164 -6.66 -6.34 -3.53
C PHE A 164 -5.63 -7.39 -3.97
N PRO A 165 -5.34 -8.41 -3.16
CA PRO A 165 -4.40 -9.45 -3.55
C PRO A 165 -5.02 -10.38 -4.60
N GLN A 166 -4.19 -10.97 -5.48
CA GLN A 166 -4.67 -12.05 -6.36
C GLN A 166 -5.01 -13.32 -5.57
N ARG A 167 -4.25 -13.58 -4.50
CA ARG A 167 -4.44 -14.68 -3.56
C ARG A 167 -3.94 -14.27 -2.18
N LEU A 168 -4.51 -14.82 -1.12
CA LEU A 168 -4.21 -14.42 0.26
C LEU A 168 -2.72 -14.63 0.61
N GLU A 169 -2.09 -15.63 0.01
CA GLU A 169 -0.67 -15.98 0.18
C GLU A 169 0.30 -14.91 -0.34
N HIS A 170 -0.18 -13.94 -1.13
CA HIS A 170 0.63 -12.79 -1.55
C HIS A 170 0.73 -11.71 -0.47
N ASP A 171 -0.13 -11.75 0.55
CA ASP A 171 -0.06 -10.79 1.65
C ASP A 171 1.25 -10.97 2.45
N PRO A 172 2.00 -9.90 2.73
CA PRO A 172 3.25 -9.99 3.48
C PRO A 172 3.11 -10.60 4.87
N ALA A 173 1.94 -10.48 5.52
CA ALA A 173 1.70 -11.03 6.84
C ALA A 173 1.28 -12.52 6.81
N PHE A 174 1.08 -13.11 5.63
CA PHE A 174 0.51 -14.45 5.48
C PHE A 174 1.24 -15.53 6.29
N LEU A 175 2.58 -15.49 6.33
CA LEU A 175 3.38 -16.48 7.06
C LEU A 175 3.31 -16.31 8.58
N ASN A 176 3.05 -15.10 9.06
CA ASN A 176 3.08 -14.78 10.49
C ASN A 176 1.69 -14.79 11.14
N TRP A 177 0.63 -14.74 10.33
CA TRP A 177 -0.76 -14.73 10.79
C TRP A 177 -1.36 -16.14 10.87
N PRO A 178 -2.14 -16.50 11.92
CA PRO A 178 -2.57 -15.71 13.07
C PRO A 178 -1.60 -15.76 14.27
N GLY A 179 -0.36 -16.17 14.04
CA GLY A 179 0.62 -16.42 15.09
C GLY A 179 0.52 -17.82 15.70
N ALA A 180 1.35 -18.07 16.70
CA ALA A 180 1.42 -19.34 17.42
C ALA A 180 1.78 -19.10 18.90
N ASN A 181 1.32 -19.97 19.79
CA ASN A 181 1.63 -19.92 21.23
C ASN A 181 1.36 -18.54 21.88
N GLY A 182 0.25 -17.89 21.49
CA GLY A 182 -0.16 -16.60 22.03
C GLY A 182 0.69 -15.40 21.57
N LYS A 183 1.49 -15.55 20.49
CA LYS A 183 2.32 -14.49 19.92
C LYS A 183 2.17 -14.43 18.40
N VAL A 184 2.09 -13.22 17.88
CA VAL A 184 2.18 -12.91 16.45
C VAL A 184 3.39 -12.01 16.22
N HIS A 185 4.20 -12.33 15.22
CA HIS A 185 5.41 -11.57 14.88
C HIS A 185 5.15 -10.77 13.60
N TYR A 186 5.30 -9.45 13.64
CA TYR A 186 5.12 -8.59 12.45
C TYR A 186 6.40 -8.64 11.62
N GLY A 187 6.69 -9.82 11.06
CA GLY A 187 7.96 -10.14 10.39
C GLY A 187 8.16 -9.42 9.06
N GLU A 188 7.08 -8.92 8.48
CA GLU A 188 7.07 -8.06 7.30
C GLU A 188 7.51 -6.62 7.58
N GLY A 189 7.56 -6.21 8.85
CA GLY A 189 8.00 -4.87 9.25
C GLY A 189 7.18 -3.76 8.57
N ILE A 190 7.86 -2.82 7.92
CA ILE A 190 7.21 -1.70 7.21
C ILE A 190 6.67 -2.08 5.83
N PHE A 191 6.95 -3.29 5.35
CA PHE A 191 6.48 -3.79 4.06
C PHE A 191 5.07 -4.39 4.23
N ILE A 192 4.09 -3.51 4.47
CA ILE A 192 2.66 -3.85 4.58
C ILE A 192 1.90 -3.29 3.38
N GLY A 193 0.96 -4.07 2.83
CA GLY A 193 0.13 -3.66 1.68
C GLY A 193 0.99 -3.26 0.49
N TYR A 194 0.62 -2.20 -0.24
CA TYR A 194 1.30 -1.79 -1.47
C TYR A 194 2.81 -1.58 -1.33
N ARG A 195 3.30 -1.22 -0.13
CA ARG A 195 4.74 -1.12 0.15
C ARG A 195 5.47 -2.42 -0.15
N TYR A 196 4.88 -3.56 0.21
CA TYR A 196 5.42 -4.89 -0.10
C TYR A 196 5.26 -5.23 -1.57
N TYR A 197 4.05 -5.09 -2.11
CA TYR A 197 3.75 -5.46 -3.51
C TYR A 197 4.65 -4.70 -4.49
N ASP A 198 4.88 -3.41 -4.25
CA ASP A 198 5.72 -2.56 -5.08
C ASP A 198 7.19 -2.98 -4.97
N THR A 199 7.70 -3.12 -3.75
CA THR A 199 9.11 -3.49 -3.50
C THR A 199 9.44 -4.91 -4.00
N LYS A 200 8.49 -5.84 -3.92
CA LYS A 200 8.66 -7.22 -4.42
C LYS A 200 8.28 -7.40 -5.88
N ALA A 201 7.80 -6.33 -6.55
CA ALA A 201 7.27 -6.38 -7.90
C ALA A 201 6.20 -7.48 -8.10
N ILE A 202 5.32 -7.65 -7.10
CA ILE A 202 4.18 -8.57 -7.17
C ILE A 202 2.99 -7.79 -7.74
N GLU A 203 2.34 -8.35 -8.76
CA GLU A 203 1.15 -7.74 -9.36
C GLU A 203 -0.09 -8.04 -8.50
N PRO A 204 -0.75 -7.02 -7.92
CA PRO A 204 -2.02 -7.22 -7.21
C PRO A 204 -3.16 -7.49 -8.19
N LEU A 205 -4.34 -7.85 -7.68
CA LEU A 205 -5.56 -7.85 -8.47
C LEU A 205 -5.99 -6.41 -8.78
N PHE A 206 -6.01 -5.56 -7.75
CA PHE A 206 -6.12 -4.11 -7.90
C PHE A 206 -5.16 -3.40 -6.93
N PRO A 207 -4.36 -2.44 -7.40
CA PRO A 207 -3.37 -1.79 -6.57
C PRO A 207 -3.98 -0.75 -5.63
N PHE A 208 -3.25 -0.40 -4.56
CA PHE A 208 -3.60 0.71 -3.69
C PHE A 208 -3.81 2.00 -4.50
N GLY A 209 -4.82 2.77 -4.14
CA GLY A 209 -5.19 4.00 -4.82
C GLY A 209 -5.78 3.78 -6.21
N HIS A 210 -6.10 2.55 -6.63
CA HIS A 210 -6.80 2.29 -7.90
C HIS A 210 -8.26 2.75 -7.84
N GLY A 211 -8.75 3.30 -8.95
CA GLY A 211 -10.17 3.59 -9.12
C GLY A 211 -10.41 4.31 -10.44
N LEU A 212 -11.41 3.84 -11.17
CA LEU A 212 -11.77 4.32 -12.50
C LEU A 212 -12.80 5.45 -12.41
N SER A 213 -13.00 6.13 -13.53
CA SER A 213 -13.98 7.20 -13.71
C SER A 213 -14.69 7.04 -15.06
N TYR A 214 -15.87 7.63 -15.20
CA TYR A 214 -16.56 7.77 -16.50
C TYR A 214 -15.99 8.89 -17.37
N THR A 215 -14.92 9.56 -16.91
CA THR A 215 -14.15 10.55 -17.66
C THR A 215 -12.66 10.26 -17.56
N ASN A 216 -11.85 10.96 -18.36
CA ASN A 216 -10.40 10.80 -18.38
C ASN A 216 -9.71 12.05 -17.84
N PHE A 217 -8.58 11.86 -17.16
CA PHE A 217 -7.76 12.94 -16.63
C PHE A 217 -6.33 12.84 -17.15
N GLU A 218 -5.77 13.97 -17.54
CA GLU A 218 -4.37 14.13 -17.92
C GLU A 218 -3.62 14.96 -16.89
N TYR A 219 -2.37 14.59 -16.65
CA TYR A 219 -1.49 15.18 -15.65
C TYR A 219 -0.31 15.82 -16.40
N SER A 220 0.02 17.06 -16.09
CA SER A 220 1.13 17.76 -16.76
C SER A 220 1.76 18.84 -15.90
N GLY A 221 2.90 19.36 -16.36
CA GLY A 221 3.52 20.57 -15.81
C GLY A 221 3.99 20.46 -14.36
N MET A 222 4.51 19.29 -13.95
CA MET A 222 5.05 19.14 -12.59
C MET A 222 6.24 20.09 -12.37
N LYS A 223 6.17 20.87 -11.29
CA LYS A 223 7.24 21.79 -10.87
C LYS A 223 7.48 21.70 -9.38
N LEU A 224 8.74 21.64 -8.99
CA LEU A 224 9.21 21.69 -7.59
C LEU A 224 9.72 23.10 -7.28
N SER A 225 9.52 23.59 -6.05
CA SER A 225 10.14 24.84 -5.59
C SER A 225 11.64 24.66 -5.33
N GLU A 226 12.41 25.75 -5.50
CA GLU A 226 13.80 25.84 -5.07
C GLU A 226 13.86 25.98 -3.55
N SER A 227 13.86 24.87 -2.83
CA SER A 227 14.04 24.85 -1.37
C SER A 227 14.41 23.44 -0.89
N ALA A 228 15.42 22.86 -1.53
CA ALA A 228 16.08 21.63 -1.11
C ALA A 228 17.32 21.89 -0.22
N LEU A 229 17.50 23.13 0.24
CA LEU A 229 18.72 23.61 0.91
C LEU A 229 18.34 24.48 2.12
N GLY A 230 18.65 24.04 3.34
CA GLY A 230 18.53 24.84 4.57
C GLY A 230 18.01 24.07 5.79
N GLU A 231 17.96 24.74 6.95
CA GLU A 231 17.55 24.17 8.26
C GLU A 231 16.06 23.75 8.33
N GLU A 232 15.20 24.28 7.44
CA GLU A 232 13.79 23.90 7.34
C GLU A 232 13.46 23.43 5.91
N LEU A 233 13.47 22.10 5.70
CA LEU A 233 13.11 21.50 4.41
C LEU A 233 11.62 21.71 4.11
N HIS A 234 11.33 22.50 3.09
CA HIS A 234 9.99 22.70 2.56
C HIS A 234 10.00 22.58 1.04
N ILE A 235 9.23 21.67 0.45
CA ILE A 235 9.13 21.53 -1.01
C ILE A 235 7.68 21.72 -1.43
N THR A 236 7.46 22.67 -2.35
CA THR A 236 6.17 22.86 -2.99
C THR A 236 6.16 22.13 -4.32
N VAL A 237 5.20 21.21 -4.50
CA VAL A 237 4.98 20.47 -5.74
C VAL A 237 3.73 20.99 -6.42
N ARG A 238 3.85 21.54 -7.63
CA ARG A 238 2.71 22.00 -8.44
C ARG A 238 2.47 21.03 -9.59
N VAL A 239 1.22 20.64 -9.84
CA VAL A 239 0.82 19.75 -10.94
C VAL A 239 -0.48 20.25 -11.55
N SER A 240 -0.57 20.31 -12.88
CA SER A 240 -1.83 20.56 -13.59
C SER A 240 -2.57 19.27 -13.86
N VAL A 241 -3.89 19.27 -13.60
CA VAL A 241 -4.80 18.18 -13.95
C VAL A 241 -5.90 18.70 -14.85
N HIS A 242 -6.14 18.03 -15.97
CA HIS A 242 -7.12 18.41 -16.98
C HIS A 242 -8.10 17.26 -17.22
N ASN A 243 -9.40 17.52 -17.16
CA ASN A 243 -10.44 16.57 -17.55
C ASN A 243 -10.61 16.59 -19.07
N THR A 244 -10.08 15.57 -19.76
CA THR A 244 -10.12 15.45 -21.21
C THR A 244 -11.32 14.65 -21.73
N GLY A 245 -12.13 14.10 -20.85
CA GLY A 245 -13.33 13.37 -21.24
C GLY A 245 -14.56 14.26 -21.43
N LYS A 246 -15.70 13.61 -21.60
CA LYS A 246 -16.99 14.26 -21.94
C LYS A 246 -17.93 14.41 -20.75
N ARG A 247 -17.50 14.02 -19.54
CA ARG A 247 -18.32 14.04 -18.34
C ARG A 247 -17.60 14.81 -17.24
N ALA A 248 -18.36 15.54 -16.42
CA ALA A 248 -17.85 16.03 -15.17
C ALA A 248 -17.37 14.85 -14.32
N GLY A 249 -16.29 15.03 -13.57
CA GLY A 249 -15.71 13.98 -12.76
C GLY A 249 -14.83 14.52 -11.66
N GLN A 250 -14.51 13.66 -10.71
CA GLN A 250 -13.56 13.96 -9.66
C GLN A 250 -12.35 13.03 -9.76
N GLU A 251 -11.16 13.59 -9.61
CA GLU A 251 -9.89 12.86 -9.60
C GLU A 251 -9.22 12.99 -8.23
N ILE A 252 -8.54 11.93 -7.78
CA ILE A 252 -7.66 11.96 -6.61
C ILE A 252 -6.23 11.86 -7.10
N VAL A 253 -5.55 13.00 -7.13
CA VAL A 253 -4.11 13.12 -7.42
C VAL A 253 -3.33 12.59 -6.23
N GLN A 254 -2.48 11.60 -6.44
CA GLN A 254 -1.69 10.96 -5.40
C GLN A 254 -0.21 11.28 -5.59
N LEU A 255 0.45 11.74 -4.52
CA LEU A 255 1.87 12.05 -4.49
C LEU A 255 2.60 11.02 -3.63
N TYR A 256 3.57 10.36 -4.24
CA TYR A 256 4.47 9.39 -3.63
C TYR A 256 5.90 9.92 -3.61
N VAL A 257 6.66 9.50 -2.61
CA VAL A 257 8.10 9.78 -2.49
C VAL A 257 8.88 8.47 -2.51
N ARG A 258 9.97 8.44 -3.29
CA ARG A 258 10.99 7.39 -3.29
C ARG A 258 12.35 7.99 -2.98
N GLN A 259 13.16 7.29 -2.19
CA GLN A 259 14.57 7.61 -1.99
C GLN A 259 15.42 6.60 -2.78
N GLU A 260 16.38 7.07 -3.59
CA GLU A 260 17.17 6.20 -4.47
C GLU A 260 18.09 5.25 -3.69
N ALA A 261 18.81 5.79 -2.71
CA ALA A 261 19.70 5.06 -1.83
C ALA A 261 19.44 5.47 -0.38
N CYS A 262 19.27 4.49 0.50
CA CYS A 262 18.98 4.67 1.92
C CYS A 262 19.82 3.67 2.74
N GLN A 263 20.26 4.07 3.93
CA GLN A 263 21.03 3.18 4.81
C GLN A 263 20.19 2.01 5.32
N LEU A 264 18.90 2.24 5.57
CA LEU A 264 17.94 1.22 5.96
C LEU A 264 17.04 0.81 4.78
N GLN A 265 16.48 -0.39 4.88
CA GLN A 265 15.49 -0.84 3.91
C GLN A 265 14.25 0.06 3.94
N ARG A 266 13.79 0.47 2.76
CA ARG A 266 12.59 1.28 2.57
C ARG A 266 11.69 0.68 1.49
N PRO A 267 10.37 0.95 1.53
CA PRO A 267 9.49 0.65 0.42
C PRO A 267 9.95 1.35 -0.86
N GLU A 268 9.68 0.75 -2.02
CA GLU A 268 9.94 1.34 -3.35
C GLU A 268 9.40 2.77 -3.46
N LYS A 269 8.24 3.04 -2.86
CA LYS A 269 7.68 4.38 -2.71
C LYS A 269 6.65 4.42 -1.61
N GLU A 270 6.37 5.62 -1.10
CA GLU A 270 5.38 5.84 -0.06
C GLU A 270 4.48 7.04 -0.37
N LEU A 271 3.16 6.88 -0.21
CA LEU A 271 2.20 7.98 -0.30
C LEU A 271 2.54 9.03 0.79
N ARG A 272 2.63 10.29 0.38
CA ARG A 272 2.84 11.44 1.29
C ARG A 272 1.71 12.45 1.27
N ALA A 273 1.08 12.65 0.11
CA ALA A 273 -0.06 13.54 0.01
C ALA A 273 -1.03 13.08 -1.07
N PHE A 274 -2.28 13.54 -0.97
CA PHE A 274 -3.25 13.42 -2.05
C PHE A 274 -4.21 14.60 -2.03
N ALA A 275 -4.80 14.91 -3.19
CA ALA A 275 -5.79 15.97 -3.33
C ALA A 275 -6.93 15.49 -4.23
N LYS A 276 -8.17 15.68 -3.77
CA LYS A 276 -9.35 15.42 -4.58
C LYS A 276 -9.81 16.70 -5.28
N VAL A 277 -10.03 16.63 -6.58
CA VAL A 277 -10.44 17.77 -7.41
C VAL A 277 -11.67 17.42 -8.23
N SER A 278 -12.59 18.37 -8.39
CA SER A 278 -13.75 18.27 -9.28
C SER A 278 -13.50 19.11 -10.53
N LEU A 279 -13.72 18.54 -11.70
CA LEU A 279 -13.50 19.20 -12.99
C LEU A 279 -14.66 18.92 -13.95
N GLU A 280 -15.19 19.99 -14.54
CA GLU A 280 -16.08 19.91 -15.71
C GLU A 280 -15.32 19.37 -16.94
N PRO A 281 -16.00 18.88 -17.99
CA PRO A 281 -15.37 18.51 -19.25
C PRO A 281 -14.52 19.68 -19.81
N GLY A 282 -13.25 19.41 -20.15
CA GLY A 282 -12.30 20.43 -20.59
C GLY A 282 -11.75 21.34 -19.47
N GLY A 283 -12.17 21.15 -18.23
CA GLY A 283 -11.72 21.92 -17.07
C GLY A 283 -10.33 21.50 -16.62
N GLN A 284 -9.48 22.48 -16.31
CA GLN A 284 -8.12 22.27 -15.78
C GLN A 284 -7.94 22.97 -14.44
N LYS A 285 -7.19 22.34 -13.52
CA LYS A 285 -6.82 22.93 -12.23
C LYS A 285 -5.38 22.59 -11.86
N GLU A 286 -4.67 23.56 -11.31
CA GLU A 286 -3.38 23.34 -10.65
C GLU A 286 -3.60 22.86 -9.21
N ILE A 287 -2.90 21.78 -8.85
CA ILE A 287 -2.85 21.20 -7.52
C ILE A 287 -1.49 21.52 -6.93
N ILE A 288 -1.49 21.94 -5.67
CA ILE A 288 -0.29 22.33 -4.93
C ILE A 288 -0.17 21.44 -3.71
N PHE A 289 0.95 20.72 -3.59
CA PHE A 289 1.32 19.97 -2.40
C PHE A 289 2.45 20.67 -1.66
N HIS A 290 2.39 20.65 -0.34
CA HIS A 290 3.45 21.16 0.53
C HIS A 290 4.03 19.97 1.29
N LEU A 291 5.30 19.69 1.04
CA LEU A 291 6.06 18.65 1.72
C LEU A 291 7.03 19.28 2.71
N ASN A 292 7.23 18.62 3.85
CA ASN A 292 8.18 19.01 4.88
C ASN A 292 9.20 17.89 5.14
N GLN A 293 10.15 18.12 6.06
CA GLN A 293 11.18 17.13 6.45
C GLN A 293 10.62 15.73 6.74
N ARG A 294 9.43 15.66 7.38
CA ARG A 294 8.81 14.40 7.78
C ARG A 294 8.43 13.52 6.59
N ASP A 295 8.13 14.12 5.43
CA ASP A 295 7.76 13.41 4.21
C ASP A 295 8.94 12.67 3.57
N PHE A 296 10.16 13.07 3.90
CA PHE A 296 11.38 12.42 3.41
C PHE A 296 11.99 11.48 4.46
N ALA A 297 11.61 11.70 5.73
CA ALA A 297 12.19 11.03 6.87
C ALA A 297 11.67 9.60 7.12
N TYR A 298 12.57 8.73 7.59
CA TYR A 298 12.25 7.43 8.16
C TYR A 298 12.76 7.34 9.61
N TYR A 299 12.26 6.39 10.40
CA TYR A 299 12.68 6.25 11.80
C TYR A 299 13.98 5.45 11.86
N HIS A 300 15.06 6.06 12.33
CA HIS A 300 16.34 5.40 12.48
C HIS A 300 16.47 4.85 13.91
N PRO A 301 16.27 3.53 14.14
CA PRO A 301 16.13 2.98 15.49
C PRO A 301 17.39 3.14 16.35
N ALA A 302 18.59 3.13 15.73
CA ALA A 302 19.81 3.34 16.49
C ALA A 302 19.99 4.80 16.93
N ALA A 303 19.45 5.76 16.16
CA ALA A 303 19.50 7.18 16.51
C ALA A 303 18.31 7.61 17.39
N GLY A 304 17.25 6.79 17.46
CA GLY A 304 16.04 7.10 18.21
C GLY A 304 15.22 8.26 17.62
N ALA A 305 15.47 8.64 16.37
CA ALA A 305 14.94 9.85 15.74
C ALA A 305 14.41 9.60 14.33
N TRP A 306 13.60 10.53 13.84
CA TRP A 306 13.21 10.59 12.43
C TRP A 306 14.26 11.35 11.64
N VAL A 307 14.75 10.74 10.58
CA VAL A 307 15.90 11.24 9.82
C VAL A 307 15.53 11.33 8.35
N ALA A 308 15.70 12.52 7.78
CA ALA A 308 15.76 12.72 6.34
C ALA A 308 17.24 12.75 5.94
N GLU A 309 17.68 11.74 5.20
CA GLU A 309 19.07 11.64 4.77
C GLU A 309 19.35 12.53 3.57
N SER A 310 20.59 12.99 3.41
CA SER A 310 21.01 13.56 2.13
C SER A 310 20.98 12.50 1.04
N GLY A 311 20.58 12.88 -0.18
CA GLY A 311 20.55 12.00 -1.33
C GLY A 311 19.50 12.37 -2.37
N ILE A 312 19.37 11.52 -3.38
CA ILE A 312 18.41 11.71 -4.47
C ILE A 312 17.04 11.16 -4.05
N TYR A 313 16.03 12.03 -4.15
CA TYR A 313 14.63 11.69 -3.94
C TYR A 313 13.83 11.92 -5.22
N TYR A 314 12.86 11.04 -5.45
CA TYR A 314 11.89 11.16 -6.55
C TYR A 314 10.54 11.55 -5.98
N ILE A 315 9.98 12.63 -6.53
CA ILE A 315 8.57 12.98 -6.40
C ILE A 315 7.82 12.32 -7.55
N MET A 316 6.88 11.44 -7.23
CA MET A 316 6.09 10.70 -8.20
C MET A 316 4.62 11.07 -8.03
N VAL A 317 3.96 11.51 -9.10
CA VAL A 317 2.53 11.88 -9.08
C VAL A 317 1.75 10.99 -10.03
N GLY A 318 0.65 10.44 -9.54
CA GLY A 318 -0.15 9.47 -10.27
C GLY A 318 -1.64 9.46 -9.91
N ALA A 319 -2.38 8.63 -10.63
CA ALA A 319 -3.80 8.36 -10.39
C ALA A 319 -4.04 7.08 -9.55
N SER A 320 -2.98 6.29 -9.32
CA SER A 320 -2.89 5.16 -8.38
C SER A 320 -1.42 4.84 -8.06
N SER A 321 -1.15 3.95 -7.10
CA SER A 321 0.23 3.50 -6.81
C SER A 321 0.92 2.79 -7.98
N ARG A 322 0.17 2.28 -8.97
CA ARG A 322 0.70 1.66 -10.20
C ARG A 322 0.46 2.47 -11.46
N ASP A 323 -0.07 3.67 -11.32
CA ASP A 323 -0.39 4.56 -12.42
C ASP A 323 0.27 5.93 -12.20
N ILE A 324 1.61 5.91 -12.19
CA ILE A 324 2.45 7.10 -12.06
C ILE A 324 2.55 7.78 -13.42
N ARG A 325 2.20 9.07 -13.45
CA ARG A 325 2.11 9.86 -14.68
C ARG A 325 3.26 10.85 -14.83
N LEU A 326 3.75 11.37 -13.70
CA LEU A 326 4.84 12.34 -13.65
C LEU A 326 5.84 11.92 -12.58
N GLU A 327 7.12 12.07 -12.88
CA GLU A 327 8.23 11.82 -11.94
C GLU A 327 9.28 12.91 -12.10
N GLN A 328 9.82 13.41 -10.99
CA GLN A 328 10.93 14.35 -10.98
C GLN A 328 11.84 14.06 -9.80
N ALA A 329 13.15 14.01 -10.05
CA ALA A 329 14.17 13.88 -9.03
C ALA A 329 14.60 15.25 -8.50
N PHE A 330 15.00 15.29 -7.23
CA PHE A 330 15.75 16.39 -6.65
C PHE A 330 16.75 15.82 -5.63
N GLU A 331 17.81 16.56 -5.36
CA GLU A 331 18.80 16.20 -4.35
C GLU A 331 18.47 16.92 -3.04
N LEU A 332 18.26 16.15 -1.98
CA LEU A 332 18.12 16.66 -0.63
C LEU A 332 19.50 16.74 0.02
N GLN A 333 19.81 17.88 0.64
CA GLN A 333 20.96 18.01 1.53
C GLN A 333 20.44 18.22 2.96
N SER A 334 20.57 17.18 3.79
CA SER A 334 20.22 17.26 5.20
C SER A 334 21.28 18.09 5.95
N GLY A 335 20.82 19.06 6.74
CA GLY A 335 21.68 19.85 7.63
C GLY A 335 22.11 19.09 8.89
N GLU A 336 21.56 17.90 9.13
CA GLU A 336 21.84 17.09 10.31
C GLU A 336 22.83 15.97 9.97
N GLU A 337 24.02 16.02 10.57
CA GLU A 337 24.89 14.83 10.62
C GLU A 337 24.22 13.79 11.53
N LEU A 338 23.74 12.70 10.94
CA LEU A 338 23.15 11.60 11.71
C LEU A 338 24.22 10.96 12.59
N PHE A 339 24.18 11.26 13.89
CA PHE A 339 24.97 10.53 14.86
C PHE A 339 24.30 9.18 15.15
N VAL A 340 24.84 8.11 14.58
CA VAL A 340 24.49 6.74 14.96
C VAL A 340 25.36 6.34 16.15
N PRO A 341 24.79 6.06 17.33
CA PRO A 341 25.57 5.63 18.49
C PRO A 341 26.39 4.39 18.18
N PHE A 342 27.66 4.45 18.55
CA PHE A 342 28.58 3.34 18.39
C PHE A 342 28.20 2.25 19.38
N THR A 343 28.30 1.00 18.96
CA THR A 343 28.13 -0.17 19.82
C THR A 343 29.37 -1.03 19.71
N ARG A 344 29.52 -2.01 20.61
CA ARG A 344 30.57 -3.03 20.48
C ARG A 344 30.54 -3.78 19.13
N TYR A 345 29.43 -3.70 18.39
CA TYR A 345 29.25 -4.30 17.07
C TYR A 345 29.51 -3.36 15.89
N THR A 346 29.77 -2.08 16.14
CA THR A 346 30.15 -1.11 15.11
C THR A 346 31.47 -1.55 14.46
N PRO A 347 31.55 -1.60 13.11
CA PRO A 347 32.75 -2.01 12.39
C PRO A 347 33.96 -1.13 12.70
N ILE A 348 35.15 -1.73 12.81
CA ILE A 348 36.42 -1.04 13.14
C ILE A 348 36.68 0.19 12.26
N LYS A 349 36.34 0.15 10.96
CA LYS A 349 36.50 1.31 10.06
C LYS A 349 35.79 2.57 10.55
N ALA A 350 34.60 2.44 11.13
CA ALA A 350 33.86 3.59 11.66
C ALA A 350 34.56 4.20 12.88
N TRP A 351 35.16 3.36 13.74
CA TRP A 351 35.99 3.81 14.87
C TRP A 351 37.25 4.56 14.45
N LEU A 352 37.87 4.16 13.33
CA LEU A 352 39.04 4.84 12.77
C LEU A 352 38.69 6.17 12.11
N GLN A 353 37.48 6.30 11.57
CA GLN A 353 37.00 7.51 10.89
C GLN A 353 36.40 8.54 11.86
N HIS A 354 35.92 8.12 13.03
CA HIS A 354 35.28 9.01 13.97
C HIS A 354 36.29 9.84 14.81
N PRO A 355 36.16 11.18 14.86
CA PRO A 355 37.16 12.06 15.49
C PRO A 355 37.47 11.74 16.95
N ARG A 356 36.47 11.34 17.75
CA ARG A 356 36.65 11.02 19.18
C ARG A 356 37.36 9.67 19.42
N SER A 357 37.37 8.75 18.45
CA SER A 357 37.93 7.40 18.63
C SER A 357 39.13 7.09 17.76
N ALA A 358 39.37 7.86 16.70
CA ALA A 358 40.38 7.55 15.69
C ALA A 358 41.77 7.28 16.28
N GLU A 359 42.25 8.14 17.18
CA GLU A 359 43.56 7.98 17.82
C GLU A 359 43.63 6.73 18.69
N LYS A 360 42.65 6.53 19.58
CA LYS A 360 42.60 5.37 20.47
C LYS A 360 42.49 4.07 19.66
N MET A 361 41.71 4.07 18.58
CA MET A 361 41.57 2.93 17.70
C MET A 361 42.86 2.60 16.94
N LYS A 362 43.59 3.61 16.44
CA LYS A 362 44.92 3.41 15.83
C LYS A 362 45.89 2.77 16.82
N ALA A 363 45.95 3.27 18.05
CA ALA A 363 46.81 2.71 19.11
C ALA A 363 46.41 1.26 19.47
N MET A 364 45.11 0.95 19.45
CA MET A 364 44.66 -0.42 19.66
C MET A 364 45.09 -1.35 18.52
N MET A 365 44.94 -0.93 17.27
CA MET A 365 45.35 -1.68 16.08
C MET A 365 46.85 -1.97 16.07
N GLU A 366 47.68 -0.99 16.42
CA GLU A 366 49.14 -1.16 16.50
C GLU A 366 49.54 -2.22 17.53
N LYS A 367 48.90 -2.21 18.70
CA LYS A 367 49.13 -3.24 19.72
C LYS A 367 48.72 -4.63 19.23
N VAL A 368 47.57 -4.77 18.56
CA VAL A 368 47.17 -6.06 17.97
C VAL A 368 48.21 -6.56 16.98
N TRP A 369 48.74 -5.68 16.12
CA TRP A 369 49.81 -6.04 15.18
C TRP A 369 51.07 -6.52 15.90
N GLN A 370 51.51 -5.84 16.97
CA GLN A 370 52.66 -6.29 17.76
C GLN A 370 52.46 -7.70 18.31
N TYR A 371 51.26 -8.03 18.81
CA TYR A 371 50.96 -9.37 19.33
C TYR A 371 50.80 -10.46 18.27
N GLN A 372 50.48 -10.08 17.02
CA GLN A 372 50.35 -11.01 15.90
C GLN A 372 51.66 -11.22 15.12
N GLY A 373 52.79 -10.72 15.62
CA GLY A 373 54.10 -10.90 15.00
C GLY A 373 54.51 -9.76 14.07
N GLY A 374 53.83 -8.61 14.13
CA GLY A 374 54.10 -7.41 13.35
C GLY A 374 53.06 -7.13 12.27
N LYS A 375 53.10 -5.91 11.73
CA LYS A 375 52.30 -5.54 10.57
C LYS A 375 52.83 -6.30 9.33
N PRO A 376 51.98 -6.92 8.49
CA PRO A 376 52.44 -7.55 7.25
C PRO A 376 53.25 -6.56 6.41
N THR A 377 54.41 -7.00 5.95
CA THR A 377 55.30 -6.21 5.09
C THR A 377 54.94 -6.34 3.60
N ASP A 378 54.25 -7.43 3.25
CA ASP A 378 53.69 -7.64 1.92
C ASP A 378 52.43 -6.79 1.70
N ALA A 379 52.40 -6.02 0.61
CA ALA A 379 51.36 -5.03 0.36
C ALA A 379 49.98 -5.67 0.07
N ASP A 380 49.95 -6.82 -0.60
CA ASP A 380 48.70 -7.50 -0.95
C ASP A 380 48.12 -8.23 0.27
N ALA A 381 48.97 -8.88 1.07
CA ALA A 381 48.57 -9.47 2.35
C ALA A 381 48.09 -8.40 3.33
N LEU A 382 48.75 -7.25 3.38
CA LEU A 382 48.31 -6.13 4.21
C LEU A 382 46.93 -5.62 3.77
N LYS A 383 46.73 -5.41 2.47
CA LYS A 383 45.46 -4.93 1.92
C LYS A 383 44.31 -5.91 2.15
N MET A 384 44.54 -7.21 1.97
CA MET A 384 43.52 -8.24 2.25
C MET A 384 43.18 -8.30 3.75
N MET A 385 44.18 -8.21 4.62
CA MET A 385 43.98 -8.26 6.06
C MET A 385 43.31 -6.99 6.59
N GLU A 386 43.70 -5.81 6.09
CA GLU A 386 43.03 -4.55 6.41
C GLU A 386 41.56 -4.61 5.95
N ALA A 387 41.27 -5.03 4.72
CA ALA A 387 39.90 -5.20 4.25
C ALA A 387 39.09 -6.15 5.15
N HIS A 388 39.69 -7.26 5.59
CA HIS A 388 39.02 -8.19 6.49
C HIS A 388 38.75 -7.61 7.89
N VAL A 389 39.73 -6.93 8.48
CA VAL A 389 39.63 -6.40 9.86
C VAL A 389 38.73 -5.17 9.93
N MET A 390 38.72 -4.32 8.90
CA MET A 390 37.95 -3.08 8.89
C MET A 390 36.43 -3.29 9.03
N ASP A 391 35.91 -4.43 8.56
CA ASP A 391 34.50 -4.78 8.65
C ASP A 391 34.15 -5.62 9.89
N LEU A 392 35.14 -5.99 10.73
CA LEU A 392 34.86 -6.71 11.97
C LEU A 392 34.25 -5.78 13.03
N PRO A 393 33.29 -6.29 13.83
CA PRO A 393 32.89 -5.69 15.10
C PRO A 393 34.08 -5.36 16.01
N LEU A 394 34.11 -4.19 16.66
CA LEU A 394 35.14 -3.86 17.65
C LEU A 394 35.25 -4.92 18.77
N ALA A 395 34.12 -5.53 19.17
CA ALA A 395 34.11 -6.62 20.16
C ALA A 395 34.98 -7.83 19.75
N LYS A 396 35.15 -8.10 18.45
CA LYS A 396 36.02 -9.19 17.97
C LYS A 396 37.50 -8.86 18.13
N LEU A 397 37.86 -7.58 18.23
CA LEU A 397 39.24 -7.17 18.48
C LEU A 397 39.73 -7.64 19.86
N VAL A 398 38.83 -7.75 20.85
CA VAL A 398 39.15 -8.32 22.18
C VAL A 398 39.73 -9.73 22.03
N ALA A 399 39.04 -10.60 21.30
CA ALA A 399 39.51 -11.96 21.04
C ALA A 399 40.80 -11.98 20.22
N ALA A 400 40.90 -11.14 19.18
CA ALA A 400 42.09 -11.04 18.33
C ALA A 400 43.33 -10.50 19.09
N SER A 401 43.11 -9.75 20.17
CA SER A 401 44.15 -9.11 20.98
C SER A 401 44.78 -10.01 22.04
N ARG A 402 44.32 -11.27 22.19
CA ARG A 402 44.80 -12.22 23.22
C ARG A 402 44.83 -11.64 24.64
N GLY A 403 43.84 -10.82 24.99
CA GLY A 403 43.70 -10.20 26.31
C GLY A 403 44.39 -8.84 26.49
N ALA A 404 44.98 -8.26 25.43
CA ALA A 404 45.50 -6.90 25.49
C ALA A 404 44.40 -5.83 25.63
N PHE A 405 43.16 -6.18 25.23
CA PHE A 405 41.98 -5.37 25.46
C PHE A 405 40.89 -6.18 26.16
N SER A 406 40.19 -5.56 27.11
CA SER A 406 39.00 -6.13 27.76
C SER A 406 37.71 -5.63 27.10
N LEU A 407 36.60 -6.36 27.32
CA LEU A 407 35.26 -5.86 26.93
C LEU A 407 34.91 -4.56 27.66
N GLU A 408 35.37 -4.38 28.89
CA GLU A 408 35.18 -3.14 29.66
C GLU A 408 35.84 -1.94 28.98
N GLN A 409 37.06 -2.11 28.44
CA GLN A 409 37.73 -1.05 27.66
C GLN A 409 37.01 -0.74 26.35
N VAL A 410 36.35 -1.73 25.74
CA VAL A 410 35.47 -1.51 24.58
C VAL A 410 34.22 -0.74 24.99
N ASP A 411 33.59 -1.08 26.12
CA ASP A 411 32.42 -0.37 26.62
C ASP A 411 32.74 1.08 27.04
N GLU A 412 33.93 1.35 27.58
CA GLU A 412 34.42 2.71 27.81
C GLU A 412 34.59 3.50 26.52
N MET A 413 35.10 2.87 25.45
CA MET A 413 35.18 3.51 24.13
C MET A 413 33.80 3.81 23.57
N VAL A 414 32.85 2.90 23.73
CA VAL A 414 31.44 3.12 23.36
C VAL A 414 30.90 4.35 24.08
N LYS A 415 31.07 4.44 25.41
CA LYS A 415 30.64 5.62 26.19
C LYS A 415 31.32 6.91 25.72
N MET A 416 32.64 6.90 25.56
CA MET A 416 33.42 8.06 25.11
C MET A 416 32.93 8.62 23.77
N VAL A 417 32.67 7.75 22.80
CA VAL A 417 32.22 8.20 21.48
C VAL A 417 30.80 8.74 21.54
N ASN A 418 29.92 8.06 22.29
CA ASN A 418 28.50 8.39 22.36
C ASN A 418 28.17 9.60 23.24
N GLY A 419 29.10 10.06 24.08
CA GLY A 419 28.88 11.16 25.03
C GLY A 419 28.56 10.64 26.41
#